data_AF-A0A9W6ZYX3-F1
#
_entry.id   AF-A0A9W6ZYX3-F1
#
_cell.length_a   1.000
_cell.length_b   1.000
_cell.length_c   1.000
_cell.angle_alpha   90.00
_cell.angle_beta   90.00
_cell.angle_gamma   90.00
#
_symmetry.space_group_name_H-M   'P 1'
#
loop_
_entity.id
_entity.type
_entity.pdbx_description
1 polymer ?
#
loop_
_entity_poly.entity_id
_entity_poly.type
_entity_poly.pdbx_seq_one_letter_code
_entity_poly.pdbx_strand_id
1 'polypeptide(L)'
;MADTTEDQVATLGKWVETQSLGDTHDGDSTAHLIQELGGQIGDVSISMSRAGVGTFKESLEKSGVQMPNRKTPYEVWADKQRAPAKKATARLKAKDMNSLVSKLHSSNKKKEQTIMSQSNANLANELAHLRFRPELNKKSREESKTVKPLLERQQGMMDKREADLRKQRQQSRNREMEECSFSPNLMGIKKGEKYLKRSGKSVARSTDDILQWEKDKETRRLQRKQIVEEMEEAELSFAPHLNRRSLQLTEKLKKEGKYQVDPTTRQTINSPRRFADSAGSTIEEKQKAGHEEETFRPQINNRSVSSDGRSVHRRLYEEACKKHVIQHNEQLELKKTLLKSVPQKAWENEKMVHGGASPWVVKSRQNDSMAKNRSFSQDTFIDDTREPPINVLEYNQKYNFILEKIRFGGT
;
A
#
# COMPACT_ATOMS: atom_id res chain seq x y z
N MET A 1 -54.74 -31.23 -1.10
CA MET A 1 -53.95 -32.08 -2.01
C MET A 1 -53.51 -31.24 -3.21
N ALA A 2 -52.60 -30.27 -3.01
CA ALA A 2 -52.12 -29.39 -4.08
C ALA A 2 -50.71 -28.81 -3.81
N ASP A 3 -49.87 -29.47 -3.01
CA ASP A 3 -48.56 -28.91 -2.60
C ASP A 3 -47.33 -29.70 -3.08
N THR A 4 -47.48 -30.71 -3.95
CA THR A 4 -46.35 -31.56 -4.36
C THR A 4 -45.63 -31.10 -5.63
N THR A 5 -46.15 -30.12 -6.36
CA THR A 5 -45.58 -29.68 -7.65
C THR A 5 -44.56 -28.56 -7.52
N GLU A 6 -44.68 -27.66 -6.54
CA GLU A 6 -43.69 -26.59 -6.34
C GLU A 6 -42.36 -27.11 -5.81
N ASP A 7 -42.38 -28.13 -4.96
CA ASP A 7 -41.17 -28.71 -4.37
C ASP A 7 -40.34 -29.50 -5.42
N GLN A 8 -41.00 -30.10 -6.40
CA GLN A 8 -40.32 -30.79 -7.52
C GLN A 8 -39.65 -29.82 -8.49
N VAL A 9 -40.24 -28.64 -8.72
CA VAL A 9 -39.65 -27.60 -9.58
C VAL A 9 -38.47 -26.92 -8.88
N ALA A 10 -38.55 -26.69 -7.57
CA ALA A 10 -37.44 -26.16 -6.77
C ALA A 10 -36.25 -27.15 -6.70
N THR A 11 -36.53 -28.45 -6.63
CA THR A 11 -35.50 -29.51 -6.60
C THR A 11 -34.81 -29.66 -7.96
N LEU A 12 -35.55 -29.55 -9.07
CA LEU A 12 -34.99 -29.56 -10.42
C LEU A 12 -34.17 -28.30 -10.73
N GLY A 13 -34.55 -27.13 -10.19
CA GLY A 13 -33.78 -25.89 -10.32
C GLY A 13 -32.38 -25.98 -9.70
N LYS A 14 -32.25 -26.61 -8.52
CA LYS A 14 -30.96 -26.83 -7.85
C LYS A 14 -30.05 -27.81 -8.59
N TRP A 15 -30.61 -28.78 -9.31
CA TRP A 15 -29.84 -29.79 -10.05
C TRP A 15 -29.26 -29.23 -11.37
N VAL A 16 -29.90 -28.23 -11.96
CA VAL A 16 -29.42 -27.57 -13.18
C VAL A 16 -28.34 -26.53 -12.86
N GLU A 17 -28.38 -25.87 -11.70
CA GLU A 17 -27.32 -24.93 -11.28
C GLU A 17 -25.99 -25.62 -10.96
N THR A 18 -25.99 -26.89 -10.53
CA THR A 18 -24.75 -27.63 -10.25
C THR A 18 -24.06 -28.20 -11.48
N GLN A 19 -24.71 -28.21 -12.66
CA GLN A 19 -24.06 -28.64 -13.91
C GLN A 19 -23.49 -27.49 -14.77
N SER A 20 -23.77 -26.23 -14.43
CA SER A 20 -23.34 -25.07 -15.23
C SER A 20 -22.09 -24.35 -14.69
N LEU A 21 -21.35 -24.95 -13.76
CA LEU A 21 -20.05 -24.45 -13.30
C LEU A 21 -19.00 -25.52 -13.55
N GLY A 22 -18.32 -25.39 -14.70
CA GLY A 22 -17.07 -26.07 -14.99
C GLY A 22 -15.99 -25.58 -14.04
N ASP A 23 -15.90 -26.22 -12.90
CA ASP A 23 -14.71 -26.27 -12.05
C ASP A 23 -14.84 -27.50 -11.12
N THR A 24 -14.87 -28.69 -11.71
CA THR A 24 -14.73 -29.94 -10.96
C THR A 24 -13.25 -30.19 -10.70
N HIS A 25 -12.81 -29.77 -9.53
CA HIS A 25 -11.47 -30.03 -9.01
C HIS A 25 -11.32 -31.45 -8.40
N ASP A 26 -12.29 -32.34 -8.61
CA ASP A 26 -12.31 -33.70 -8.06
C ASP A 26 -12.08 -34.74 -9.17
N GLY A 27 -10.84 -35.19 -9.29
CA GLY A 27 -10.44 -36.30 -10.16
C GLY A 27 -11.08 -37.65 -9.81
N ASP A 28 -11.75 -37.76 -8.65
CA ASP A 28 -12.34 -39.01 -8.17
C ASP A 28 -13.68 -39.34 -8.83
N SER A 29 -14.43 -38.34 -9.31
CA SER A 29 -15.75 -38.55 -9.95
C SER A 29 -15.63 -39.15 -11.36
N THR A 30 -14.59 -38.77 -12.11
CA THR A 30 -14.36 -39.31 -13.46
C THR A 30 -13.75 -40.71 -13.43
N ALA A 31 -12.92 -41.04 -12.43
CA ALA A 31 -12.40 -42.39 -12.24
C ALA A 31 -13.52 -43.41 -11.93
N HIS A 32 -14.49 -43.02 -11.09
CA HIS A 32 -15.63 -43.87 -10.77
C HIS A 32 -16.52 -44.16 -11.98
N LEU A 33 -16.76 -43.16 -12.83
CA LEU A 33 -17.59 -43.28 -14.03
C LEU A 33 -16.91 -44.14 -15.13
N ILE A 34 -15.57 -44.09 -15.22
CA ILE A 34 -14.80 -44.97 -16.12
C ILE A 34 -14.80 -46.42 -15.61
N GLN A 35 -14.72 -46.63 -14.30
CA GLN A 35 -14.76 -47.97 -13.72
C GLN A 35 -16.15 -48.61 -13.84
N GLU A 36 -17.21 -47.82 -13.72
CA GLU A 36 -18.60 -48.26 -13.88
C GLU A 36 -18.94 -48.61 -15.35
N LEU A 37 -18.45 -47.82 -16.32
CA LEU A 37 -18.56 -48.16 -17.74
C LEU A 37 -17.69 -49.38 -18.13
N GLY A 38 -16.53 -49.55 -17.49
CA GLY A 38 -15.68 -50.73 -17.69
C GLY A 38 -16.34 -52.02 -17.19
N GLY A 39 -17.09 -51.96 -16.09
CA GLY A 39 -17.87 -53.08 -15.56
C GLY A 39 -19.02 -53.52 -16.47
N GLN A 40 -19.69 -52.57 -17.14
CA GLN A 40 -20.81 -52.87 -18.04
C GLN A 40 -20.38 -53.49 -19.38
N ILE A 41 -19.12 -53.32 -19.80
CA ILE A 41 -18.57 -53.92 -21.02
C ILE A 41 -18.05 -55.35 -20.76
N GLY A 42 -17.73 -55.69 -19.50
CA GLY A 42 -17.21 -56.99 -19.10
C GLY A 42 -18.20 -58.17 -19.18
N ASP A 43 -19.51 -57.89 -19.19
CA ASP A 43 -20.56 -58.92 -19.09
C ASP A 43 -21.29 -59.23 -20.41
N VAL A 44 -20.87 -58.62 -21.53
CA VAL A 44 -21.34 -59.05 -22.86
C VAL A 44 -20.47 -60.20 -23.35
N SER A 45 -20.54 -61.33 -22.64
CA SER A 45 -20.04 -62.61 -23.14
C SER A 45 -20.97 -63.09 -24.26
N ILE A 46 -20.62 -62.74 -25.49
CA ILE A 46 -21.22 -63.35 -26.67
C ILE A 46 -20.74 -64.80 -26.70
N SER A 47 -21.59 -65.71 -26.22
CA SER A 47 -21.47 -67.14 -26.40
C SER A 47 -21.66 -67.48 -27.88
N MET A 48 -20.61 -67.25 -28.68
CA MET A 48 -20.58 -67.74 -30.04
C MET A 48 -20.34 -69.25 -30.03
N SER A 49 -21.43 -69.95 -30.36
CA SER A 49 -21.51 -71.34 -30.75
C SER A 49 -20.32 -71.76 -31.61
N ARG A 50 -19.57 -72.72 -31.09
CA ARG A 50 -18.51 -73.45 -31.80
C ARG A 50 -19.14 -74.34 -32.87
N ALA A 51 -19.45 -73.78 -34.03
CA ALA A 51 -19.83 -74.53 -35.22
C ALA A 51 -19.10 -73.97 -36.44
N GLY A 52 -18.12 -74.74 -36.94
CA GLY A 52 -17.62 -74.70 -38.31
C GLY A 52 -17.00 -73.37 -38.79
N VAL A 53 -15.70 -73.21 -38.60
CA VAL A 53 -14.88 -72.31 -39.43
C VAL A 53 -14.79 -72.92 -40.83
N GLY A 54 -15.84 -72.73 -41.62
CA GLY A 54 -15.81 -72.87 -43.07
C GLY A 54 -15.17 -71.61 -43.66
N THR A 55 -14.07 -71.81 -44.37
CA THR A 55 -13.25 -70.82 -45.07
C THR A 55 -14.08 -69.95 -46.02
N PHE A 56 -14.60 -68.81 -45.53
CA PHE A 56 -15.29 -67.79 -46.36
C PHE A 56 -14.42 -67.28 -47.53
N LYS A 57 -13.09 -67.42 -47.42
CA LYS A 57 -12.12 -67.11 -48.48
C LYS A 57 -12.29 -67.99 -49.72
N GLU A 58 -12.70 -69.25 -49.55
CA GLU A 58 -12.82 -70.24 -50.62
C GLU A 58 -14.07 -70.04 -51.48
N SER A 59 -15.12 -69.44 -50.89
CA SER A 59 -16.35 -69.09 -51.63
C SER A 59 -16.22 -67.78 -52.40
N LEU A 60 -15.23 -66.94 -52.10
CA LEU A 60 -15.04 -65.65 -52.76
C LEU A 60 -14.16 -65.75 -54.02
N GLU A 61 -13.20 -66.68 -54.06
CA GLU A 61 -12.32 -66.87 -55.23
C GLU A 61 -13.02 -67.51 -56.42
N LYS A 62 -14.16 -68.19 -56.22
CA LYS A 62 -14.96 -68.82 -57.29
C LYS A 62 -15.90 -67.85 -58.04
N SER A 63 -16.13 -66.63 -57.55
CA SER A 63 -17.15 -65.74 -58.12
C SER A 63 -16.65 -64.79 -59.22
N GLY A 64 -15.35 -64.77 -59.54
CA GLY A 64 -14.81 -64.01 -60.70
C GLY A 64 -15.03 -62.49 -60.65
N VAL A 65 -15.52 -61.94 -59.54
CA VAL A 65 -15.73 -60.50 -59.35
C VAL A 65 -14.43 -59.87 -58.87
N GLN A 66 -13.63 -59.33 -59.81
CA GLN A 66 -12.52 -58.44 -59.46
C GLN A 66 -13.08 -57.16 -58.85
N MET A 67 -13.02 -57.06 -57.53
CA MET A 67 -13.32 -55.81 -56.84
C MET A 67 -12.30 -54.75 -57.27
N PRO A 68 -12.75 -53.52 -57.57
CA PRO A 68 -11.84 -52.44 -57.93
C PRO A 68 -10.84 -52.24 -56.79
N ASN A 69 -9.56 -52.12 -57.14
CA ASN A 69 -8.39 -52.08 -56.25
C ASN A 69 -8.37 -50.77 -55.41
N ARG A 70 -9.41 -50.58 -54.61
CA ARG A 70 -9.60 -49.44 -53.71
C ARG A 70 -9.21 -49.88 -52.33
N LYS A 71 -8.33 -49.09 -51.70
CA LYS A 71 -7.92 -49.32 -50.32
C LYS A 71 -9.16 -49.46 -49.45
N THR A 72 -9.20 -50.52 -48.66
CA THR A 72 -10.30 -50.72 -47.72
C THR A 72 -10.36 -49.55 -46.74
N PRO A 73 -11.53 -49.21 -46.17
CA PRO A 73 -11.62 -48.20 -45.13
C PRO A 73 -10.61 -48.44 -43.98
N TYR A 74 -10.31 -49.71 -43.70
CA TYR A 74 -9.28 -50.11 -42.75
C TYR A 74 -7.87 -49.74 -43.22
N GLU A 75 -7.51 -50.00 -44.47
CA GLU A 75 -6.20 -49.61 -45.03
C GLU A 75 -6.04 -48.09 -45.10
N VAL A 76 -7.09 -47.34 -45.42
CA VAL A 76 -7.07 -45.87 -45.39
C VAL A 76 -6.87 -45.35 -43.97
N TRP A 77 -7.50 -45.99 -42.98
CA TRP A 77 -7.29 -45.69 -41.57
C TRP A 77 -5.89 -46.07 -41.10
N ALA A 78 -5.40 -47.26 -41.47
CA ALA A 78 -4.07 -47.75 -41.12
C ALA A 78 -2.95 -46.88 -41.74
N ASP A 79 -3.12 -46.45 -42.99
CA ASP A 79 -2.21 -45.50 -43.65
C ASP A 79 -2.22 -44.13 -42.94
N LYS A 80 -3.38 -43.68 -42.42
CA LYS A 80 -3.48 -42.47 -41.59
C LYS A 80 -2.84 -42.63 -40.21
N GLN A 81 -2.90 -43.82 -39.63
CA GLN A 81 -2.30 -44.14 -38.31
C GLN A 81 -0.81 -44.49 -38.41
N ARG A 82 -0.28 -44.71 -39.62
CA ARG A 82 1.14 -44.89 -39.88
C ARG A 82 1.87 -43.56 -39.69
N ALA A 83 1.95 -43.12 -38.44
CA ALA A 83 2.59 -41.88 -38.04
C ALA A 83 4.04 -41.89 -38.53
N PRO A 84 4.53 -40.80 -39.14
CA PRO A 84 5.95 -40.69 -39.46
C PRO A 84 6.75 -40.88 -38.17
N ALA A 85 7.86 -41.64 -38.25
CA ALA A 85 8.71 -41.98 -37.11
C ALA A 85 8.91 -40.73 -36.22
N LYS A 86 8.52 -40.86 -34.94
CA LYS A 86 8.55 -39.76 -33.97
C LYS A 86 9.99 -39.26 -33.82
N LYS A 87 10.35 -38.19 -34.53
CA LYS A 87 11.61 -37.48 -34.29
C LYS A 87 11.60 -37.01 -32.85
N ALA A 88 12.63 -37.32 -32.08
CA ALA A 88 12.76 -36.88 -30.70
C ALA A 88 12.60 -35.35 -30.65
N THR A 89 11.49 -34.88 -30.08
CA THR A 89 11.23 -33.46 -29.94
C THR A 89 12.19 -32.92 -28.89
N ALA A 90 13.06 -31.99 -29.30
CA ALA A 90 13.91 -31.26 -28.37
C ALA A 90 13.01 -30.65 -27.27
N ARG A 91 13.41 -30.81 -26.01
CA ARG A 91 12.67 -30.24 -24.87
C ARG A 91 12.50 -28.74 -25.10
N LEU A 92 11.25 -28.32 -25.30
CA LEU A 92 10.90 -26.91 -25.51
C LEU A 92 11.37 -26.11 -24.30
N LYS A 93 12.01 -24.96 -24.54
CA LYS A 93 12.35 -24.03 -23.47
C LYS A 93 11.05 -23.48 -22.87
N ALA A 94 11.07 -23.11 -21.59
CA ALA A 94 9.87 -22.61 -20.90
C ALA A 94 9.17 -21.44 -21.63
N LYS A 95 9.94 -20.57 -22.29
CA LYS A 95 9.39 -19.47 -23.10
C LYS A 95 8.60 -19.98 -24.33
N ASP A 96 9.11 -21.01 -25.00
CA ASP A 96 8.48 -21.61 -26.18
C ASP A 96 7.22 -22.39 -25.79
N MET A 97 7.22 -22.99 -24.59
CA MET A 97 6.05 -23.67 -24.04
C MET A 97 4.88 -22.70 -23.80
N ASN A 98 5.13 -21.54 -23.20
CA ASN A 98 4.10 -20.52 -23.00
C ASN A 98 3.55 -19.98 -24.34
N SER A 99 4.43 -19.77 -25.32
CA SER A 99 4.01 -19.38 -26.68
C SER A 99 3.16 -20.45 -27.34
N LEU A 100 3.54 -21.72 -27.20
CA LEU A 100 2.78 -22.84 -27.75
C LEU A 100 1.41 -22.98 -27.11
N VAL A 101 1.32 -22.87 -25.78
CA VAL A 101 0.04 -22.91 -25.03
C VAL A 101 -0.87 -21.77 -25.48
N SER A 102 -0.35 -20.55 -25.63
CA SER A 102 -1.13 -19.42 -26.16
C SER A 102 -1.62 -19.64 -27.60
N LYS A 103 -0.76 -20.20 -28.47
CA LYS A 103 -1.14 -20.59 -29.84
C LYS A 103 -2.20 -21.69 -29.86
N LEU A 104 -2.11 -22.66 -28.97
CA LEU A 104 -3.08 -23.74 -28.85
C LEU A 104 -4.44 -23.22 -28.39
N HIS A 105 -4.47 -22.40 -27.34
CA HIS A 105 -5.71 -21.77 -26.86
C HIS A 105 -6.34 -20.86 -27.92
N SER A 106 -5.54 -20.04 -28.62
CA SER A 106 -6.07 -19.20 -29.70
C SER A 106 -6.58 -20.03 -30.88
N SER A 107 -5.93 -21.14 -31.21
CA SER A 107 -6.41 -22.07 -32.24
C SER A 107 -7.71 -22.77 -31.82
N ASN A 108 -7.82 -23.24 -30.57
CA ASN A 108 -9.03 -23.87 -30.07
C ASN A 108 -10.19 -22.89 -30.01
N LYS A 109 -9.94 -21.67 -29.50
CA LYS A 109 -10.94 -20.60 -29.48
C LYS A 109 -11.46 -20.26 -30.89
N LYS A 110 -10.59 -20.22 -31.89
CA LYS A 110 -11.00 -20.01 -33.29
C LYS A 110 -11.85 -21.17 -33.80
N LYS A 111 -11.47 -22.42 -33.52
CA LYS A 111 -12.26 -23.60 -33.90
C LYS A 111 -13.65 -23.59 -33.26
N GLU A 112 -13.73 -23.33 -31.96
CA GLU A 112 -14.99 -23.17 -31.23
C GLU A 112 -15.85 -22.06 -31.82
N GLN A 113 -15.27 -20.89 -32.12
CA GLN A 113 -15.99 -19.80 -32.78
C GLN A 113 -16.52 -20.21 -34.15
N THR A 114 -15.75 -20.95 -34.96
CA THR A 114 -16.22 -21.43 -36.26
C THR A 114 -17.35 -22.45 -36.13
N ILE A 115 -17.26 -23.38 -35.18
CA ILE A 115 -18.31 -24.38 -34.90
C ILE A 115 -19.58 -23.67 -34.43
N MET A 116 -19.46 -22.72 -33.50
CA MET A 116 -20.59 -21.94 -33.00
C MET A 116 -21.23 -21.10 -34.11
N SER A 117 -20.43 -20.47 -34.98
CA SER A 117 -20.93 -19.72 -36.13
C SER A 117 -21.66 -20.60 -37.13
N GLN A 118 -21.15 -21.81 -37.41
CA GLN A 118 -21.80 -22.78 -38.29
C GLN A 118 -23.10 -23.30 -37.68
N SER A 119 -23.09 -23.63 -36.39
CA SER A 119 -24.30 -24.02 -35.65
C SER A 119 -25.36 -22.93 -35.70
N ASN A 120 -24.99 -21.67 -35.47
CA ASN A 120 -25.90 -20.54 -35.53
C ASN A 120 -26.44 -20.30 -36.95
N ALA A 121 -25.62 -20.48 -37.98
CA ALA A 121 -26.06 -20.39 -39.37
C ALA A 121 -27.05 -21.50 -39.74
N ASN A 122 -26.79 -22.74 -39.29
CA ASN A 122 -27.70 -23.87 -39.49
C ASN A 122 -29.04 -23.64 -38.78
N LEU A 123 -29.01 -23.21 -37.52
CA LEU A 123 -30.21 -22.84 -36.77
C LEU A 123 -30.98 -21.71 -37.46
N ALA A 124 -30.29 -20.68 -37.97
CA ALA A 124 -30.94 -19.60 -38.72
C ALA A 124 -31.63 -20.12 -39.99
N ASN A 125 -31.01 -21.05 -40.71
CA ASN A 125 -31.62 -21.70 -41.87
C ASN A 125 -32.83 -22.55 -41.47
N GLU A 126 -32.77 -23.33 -40.40
CA GLU A 126 -33.90 -24.10 -39.88
C GLU A 126 -35.08 -23.19 -39.49
N LEU A 127 -34.79 -22.10 -38.77
CA LEU A 127 -35.78 -21.11 -38.36
C LEU A 127 -36.38 -20.33 -39.53
N ALA A 128 -35.64 -20.11 -40.61
CA ALA A 128 -36.15 -19.41 -41.80
C ALA A 128 -37.30 -20.15 -42.50
N HIS A 129 -37.33 -21.48 -42.41
CA HIS A 129 -38.37 -22.32 -43.01
C HIS A 129 -39.59 -22.52 -42.10
N LEU A 130 -39.44 -22.24 -40.80
CA LEU A 130 -40.54 -22.30 -39.83
C LEU A 130 -41.42 -21.05 -39.97
N ARG A 131 -42.62 -21.21 -40.55
CA ARG A 131 -43.65 -20.16 -40.63
C ARG A 131 -44.35 -19.89 -39.29
N PHE A 132 -43.97 -20.62 -38.25
CA PHE A 132 -44.54 -20.48 -36.92
C PHE A 132 -44.11 -19.15 -36.30
N ARG A 133 -45.00 -18.16 -36.38
CA ARG A 133 -44.89 -16.93 -35.61
C ARG A 133 -45.74 -17.15 -34.36
N PRO A 134 -45.16 -17.52 -33.21
CA PRO A 134 -45.94 -17.63 -31.99
C PRO A 134 -46.62 -16.29 -31.73
N GLU A 135 -47.96 -16.29 -31.77
CA GLU A 135 -48.72 -15.11 -31.40
C GLU A 135 -48.59 -14.93 -29.89
N LEU A 136 -47.87 -13.88 -29.49
CA LEU A 136 -47.77 -13.49 -28.08
C LEU A 136 -49.17 -13.18 -27.55
N ASN A 137 -49.51 -13.75 -26.40
CA ASN A 137 -50.71 -13.40 -25.67
C ASN A 137 -50.75 -11.88 -25.42
N LYS A 138 -51.94 -11.27 -25.49
CA LYS A 138 -52.15 -9.81 -25.33
C LYS A 138 -51.47 -9.28 -24.07
N LYS A 139 -51.58 -10.01 -22.96
CA LYS A 139 -50.94 -9.65 -21.67
C LYS A 139 -49.41 -9.58 -21.78
N SER A 140 -48.77 -10.60 -22.33
CA SER A 140 -47.31 -10.64 -22.53
C SER A 140 -46.86 -9.56 -23.52
N ARG A 141 -47.68 -9.24 -24.53
CA ARG A 141 -47.40 -8.13 -25.45
C ARG A 141 -47.43 -6.78 -24.72
N GLU A 142 -48.38 -6.55 -23.83
CA GLU A 142 -48.44 -5.33 -23.00
C GLU A 142 -47.28 -5.22 -22.02
N GLU A 143 -46.94 -6.30 -21.33
CA GLU A 143 -45.78 -6.35 -20.42
C GLU A 143 -44.47 -6.09 -21.17
N SER A 144 -44.30 -6.67 -22.36
CA SER A 144 -43.11 -6.49 -23.18
C SER A 144 -42.91 -5.05 -23.70
N LYS A 145 -43.97 -4.23 -23.79
CA LYS A 145 -43.84 -2.81 -24.21
C LYS A 145 -43.05 -1.98 -23.19
N THR A 146 -43.10 -2.35 -21.92
CA THR A 146 -42.37 -1.66 -20.84
C THR A 146 -40.90 -2.03 -20.81
N VAL A 147 -40.55 -3.20 -21.36
CA VAL A 147 -39.23 -3.77 -21.29
C VAL A 147 -38.44 -3.40 -22.55
N LYS A 148 -37.29 -2.74 -22.36
CA LYS A 148 -36.39 -2.38 -23.47
C LYS A 148 -35.99 -3.62 -24.29
N PRO A 149 -35.79 -3.48 -25.61
CA PRO A 149 -35.32 -4.57 -26.46
C PRO A 149 -34.00 -5.15 -25.94
N LEU A 150 -33.77 -6.45 -26.20
CA LEU A 150 -32.63 -7.19 -25.62
C LEU A 150 -31.28 -6.55 -25.97
N LEU A 151 -31.11 -6.04 -27.19
CA LEU A 151 -29.88 -5.38 -27.64
C LEU A 151 -29.52 -4.16 -26.76
N GLU A 152 -30.51 -3.35 -26.39
CA GLU A 152 -30.29 -2.20 -25.50
C GLU A 152 -29.96 -2.63 -24.06
N ARG A 153 -30.49 -3.77 -23.62
CA ARG A 153 -30.22 -4.33 -22.28
C ARG A 153 -28.91 -5.11 -22.19
N GLN A 154 -28.42 -5.63 -23.32
CA GLN A 154 -27.24 -6.49 -23.36
C GLN A 154 -26.02 -5.80 -22.78
N GLN A 155 -25.80 -4.53 -23.11
CA GLN A 155 -24.69 -3.76 -22.56
C GLN A 155 -24.78 -3.66 -21.03
N GLY A 156 -25.95 -3.29 -20.50
CA GLY A 156 -26.16 -3.19 -19.05
C GLY A 156 -26.00 -4.52 -18.31
N MET A 157 -26.38 -5.65 -18.93
CA MET A 157 -26.12 -6.97 -18.35
C MET A 157 -24.63 -7.32 -18.33
N MET A 158 -23.90 -6.98 -19.38
CA MET A 158 -22.45 -7.18 -19.44
C MET A 158 -21.73 -6.31 -18.41
N ASP A 159 -22.13 -5.04 -18.26
CA ASP A 159 -21.58 -4.13 -17.26
C ASP A 159 -21.86 -4.62 -15.83
N LYS A 160 -23.08 -5.12 -15.57
CA LYS A 160 -23.44 -5.71 -14.27
C LYS A 160 -22.59 -6.95 -13.98
N ARG A 161 -22.44 -7.85 -14.96
CA ARG A 161 -21.59 -9.04 -14.83
C ARG A 161 -20.14 -8.68 -14.56
N GLU A 162 -19.61 -7.66 -15.23
CA GLU A 162 -18.25 -7.17 -14.99
C GLU A 162 -18.10 -6.58 -13.58
N ALA A 163 -19.08 -5.82 -13.11
CA ALA A 163 -19.11 -5.28 -11.75
C ALA A 163 -19.13 -6.39 -10.69
N ASP A 164 -19.94 -7.43 -10.89
CA ASP A 164 -20.03 -8.58 -9.98
C ASP A 164 -18.72 -9.37 -9.95
N LEU A 165 -18.11 -9.64 -11.13
CA LEU A 165 -16.79 -10.26 -11.21
C LEU A 165 -15.71 -9.43 -10.52
N ARG A 166 -15.75 -8.10 -10.65
CA ARG A 166 -14.81 -7.20 -9.98
C ARG A 166 -14.99 -7.26 -8.46
N LYS A 167 -16.23 -7.30 -7.97
CA LYS A 167 -16.54 -7.46 -6.56
C LYS A 167 -16.03 -8.80 -6.02
N GLN A 168 -16.24 -9.89 -6.76
CA GLN A 168 -15.75 -11.22 -6.40
C GLN A 168 -14.22 -11.28 -6.32
N ARG A 169 -13.51 -10.70 -7.31
CA ARG A 169 -12.04 -10.60 -7.27
C ARG A 169 -11.55 -9.81 -6.07
N GLN A 170 -12.23 -8.73 -5.72
CA GLN A 170 -11.87 -7.92 -4.55
C GLN A 170 -12.14 -8.66 -3.24
N GLN A 171 -13.22 -9.43 -3.16
CA GLN A 171 -13.49 -10.30 -2.01
C GLN A 171 -12.44 -11.42 -1.88
N SER A 172 -12.05 -12.09 -2.97
CA SER A 172 -10.95 -13.07 -2.97
C SER A 172 -9.67 -12.45 -2.41
N ARG A 173 -9.28 -11.28 -2.94
CA ARG A 173 -8.10 -10.55 -2.47
C ARG A 173 -8.18 -10.18 -1.00
N ASN A 174 -9.36 -9.79 -0.52
CA ASN A 174 -9.55 -9.46 0.89
C ASN A 174 -9.40 -10.72 1.77
N ARG A 175 -9.97 -11.86 1.36
CA ARG A 175 -9.78 -13.15 2.06
C ARG A 175 -8.32 -13.56 2.09
N GLU A 176 -7.61 -13.48 0.96
CA GLU A 176 -6.17 -13.75 0.90
C GLU A 176 -5.36 -12.83 1.82
N MET A 177 -5.78 -11.56 2.00
CA MET A 177 -5.15 -10.63 2.94
C MET A 177 -5.50 -10.93 4.40
N GLU A 178 -6.71 -11.43 4.68
CA GLU A 178 -7.14 -11.85 6.02
C GLU A 178 -6.41 -13.12 6.47
N GLU A 179 -6.12 -14.04 5.55
CA GLU A 179 -5.36 -15.26 5.80
C GLU A 179 -3.85 -15.00 5.99
N CYS A 180 -3.34 -13.85 5.53
CA CYS A 180 -1.95 -13.45 5.75
C CYS A 180 -1.72 -13.01 7.21
N SER A 181 -0.96 -13.80 7.98
CA SER A 181 -0.54 -13.46 9.35
C SER A 181 0.33 -12.20 9.44
N PHE A 182 0.91 -11.78 8.32
CA PHE A 182 1.64 -10.53 8.20
C PHE A 182 0.73 -9.50 7.54
N SER A 183 0.14 -8.61 8.34
CA SER A 183 -0.59 -7.45 7.86
C SER A 183 0.38 -6.27 7.73
N PRO A 184 0.98 -6.02 6.55
CA PRO A 184 1.86 -4.87 6.40
C PRO A 184 1.06 -3.60 6.71
N ASN A 185 1.68 -2.67 7.43
CA ASN A 185 1.05 -1.42 7.80
C ASN A 185 0.79 -0.55 6.55
N LEU A 186 -0.39 -0.70 5.94
CA LEU A 186 -0.78 0.02 4.72
C LEU A 186 -1.10 1.51 4.97
N MET A 187 -0.99 2.02 6.20
CA MET A 187 -1.24 3.43 6.52
C MET A 187 -0.33 4.37 5.73
N GLY A 188 0.92 3.98 5.50
CA GLY A 188 1.88 4.75 4.68
C GLY A 188 1.42 4.87 3.22
N ILE A 189 0.92 3.76 2.66
CA ILE A 189 0.43 3.69 1.28
C ILE A 189 -0.85 4.52 1.12
N LYS A 190 -1.81 4.38 2.05
CA LYS A 190 -3.07 5.17 2.04
C LYS A 190 -2.81 6.67 2.17
N LYS A 191 -1.89 7.09 3.03
CA LYS A 191 -1.46 8.49 3.15
C LYS A 191 -0.81 8.96 1.85
N GLY A 192 0.10 8.17 1.29
CA GLY A 192 0.74 8.44 0.01
C GLY A 192 -0.27 8.65 -1.13
N GLU A 193 -1.24 7.76 -1.25
CA GLU A 193 -2.31 7.85 -2.25
C GLU A 193 -3.15 9.12 -2.09
N LYS A 194 -3.48 9.50 -0.83
CA LYS A 194 -4.19 10.75 -0.53
C LYS A 194 -3.39 11.99 -0.91
N TYR A 195 -2.06 11.97 -0.74
CA TYR A 195 -1.19 13.06 -1.19
C TYR A 195 -1.11 13.13 -2.72
N LEU A 196 -1.03 11.99 -3.42
CA LEU A 196 -1.06 11.95 -4.89
C LEU A 196 -2.39 12.47 -5.46
N LYS A 197 -3.53 12.05 -4.89
CA LYS A 197 -4.85 12.56 -5.30
C LYS A 197 -4.96 14.08 -5.11
N ARG A 198 -4.41 14.61 -4.00
CA ARG A 198 -4.36 16.07 -3.76
C ARG A 198 -3.47 16.83 -4.73
N SER A 199 -2.42 16.22 -5.25
CA SER A 199 -1.54 16.84 -6.25
C SER A 199 -2.03 16.65 -7.69
N GLY A 200 -3.23 16.11 -7.89
CA GLY A 200 -3.81 15.85 -9.21
C GLY A 200 -3.12 14.71 -9.98
N LYS A 201 -2.24 13.95 -9.32
CA LYS A 201 -1.52 12.84 -9.95
C LYS A 201 -2.30 11.54 -9.81
N SER A 202 -2.40 10.79 -10.90
CA SER A 202 -3.11 9.50 -10.92
C SER A 202 -2.42 8.47 -10.01
N VAL A 203 -3.20 7.50 -9.50
CA VAL A 203 -2.71 6.45 -8.59
C VAL A 203 -1.69 5.53 -9.26
N ALA A 204 -1.78 5.36 -10.58
CA ALA A 204 -0.78 4.65 -11.37
C ALA A 204 0.38 5.61 -11.66
N ARG A 205 1.45 5.54 -10.87
CA ARG A 205 2.72 6.19 -11.23
C ARG A 205 3.32 5.45 -12.41
N SER A 206 3.70 6.19 -13.45
CA SER A 206 4.54 5.63 -14.50
C SER A 206 5.88 5.20 -13.89
N THR A 207 6.56 4.24 -14.51
CA THR A 207 7.94 3.89 -14.14
C THR A 207 8.85 5.11 -14.16
N ASP A 208 8.62 6.03 -15.10
CA ASP A 208 9.38 7.27 -15.22
C ASP A 208 9.15 8.22 -14.03
N ASP A 209 7.93 8.27 -13.48
CA ASP A 209 7.63 9.08 -12.28
C ASP A 209 8.40 8.57 -11.05
N ILE A 210 8.62 7.26 -10.97
CA ILE A 210 9.37 6.63 -9.87
C ILE A 210 10.86 6.99 -9.99
N LEU A 211 11.42 6.86 -11.19
CA LEU A 211 12.81 7.22 -11.48
C LEU A 211 13.06 8.71 -11.27
N GLN A 212 12.12 9.57 -11.67
CA GLN A 212 12.22 11.01 -11.46
C GLN A 212 12.13 11.37 -9.98
N TRP A 213 11.23 10.72 -9.21
CA TRP A 213 11.16 10.92 -7.77
C TRP A 213 12.44 10.50 -7.05
N GLU A 214 13.09 9.42 -7.51
CA GLU A 214 14.36 8.96 -6.96
C GLU A 214 15.49 9.97 -7.22
N LYS A 215 15.59 10.48 -8.45
CA LYS A 215 16.50 11.58 -8.79
C LYS A 215 16.24 12.82 -7.91
N ASP A 216 14.98 13.25 -7.79
CA ASP A 216 14.58 14.38 -6.95
C ASP A 216 14.86 14.17 -5.45
N LYS A 217 14.85 12.92 -5.00
CA LYS A 217 15.19 12.56 -3.62
C LYS A 217 16.70 12.65 -3.41
N GLU A 218 17.48 12.19 -4.36
CA GLU A 218 18.95 12.25 -4.32
C GLU A 218 19.46 13.68 -4.41
N THR A 219 18.91 14.51 -5.30
CA THR A 219 19.26 15.94 -5.39
C THR A 219 18.96 16.67 -4.07
N ARG A 220 17.80 16.42 -3.45
CA ARG A 220 17.47 16.99 -2.13
C ARG A 220 18.41 16.51 -1.03
N ARG A 221 18.88 15.26 -1.09
CA ARG A 221 19.86 14.72 -0.14
C ARG A 221 21.21 15.43 -0.29
N LEU A 222 21.67 15.59 -1.52
CA LEU A 222 22.92 16.29 -1.84
C LEU A 222 22.87 17.76 -1.42
N GLN A 223 21.78 18.47 -1.73
CA GLN A 223 21.58 19.85 -1.30
C GLN A 223 21.60 19.99 0.22
N ARG A 224 20.95 19.08 0.96
CA ARG A 224 21.00 19.10 2.43
C ARG A 224 22.41 18.85 2.95
N LYS A 225 23.14 17.92 2.35
CA LYS A 225 24.53 17.66 2.71
C LYS A 225 25.38 18.91 2.49
N GLN A 226 25.24 19.56 1.34
CA GLN A 226 25.95 20.79 1.02
C GLN A 226 25.61 21.92 2.01
N ILE A 227 24.34 22.10 2.37
CA ILE A 227 23.94 23.12 3.36
C ILE A 227 24.57 22.82 4.73
N VAL A 228 24.59 21.56 5.16
CA VAL A 228 25.22 21.17 6.43
C VAL A 228 26.72 21.38 6.37
N GLU A 229 27.37 21.06 5.25
CA GLU A 229 28.80 21.29 5.04
C GLU A 229 29.13 22.79 5.02
N GLU A 230 28.35 23.63 4.34
CA GLU A 230 28.48 25.09 4.37
C GLU A 230 28.23 25.67 5.78
N MET A 231 27.28 25.12 6.53
CA MET A 231 27.06 25.47 7.93
C MET A 231 28.23 25.05 8.81
N GLU A 232 28.73 23.82 8.64
CA GLU A 232 29.88 23.30 9.36
C GLU A 232 31.14 24.12 9.03
N GLU A 233 31.37 24.52 7.79
CA GLU A 233 32.46 25.42 7.39
C GLU A 233 32.31 26.81 8.02
N ALA A 234 31.09 27.35 8.05
CA ALA A 234 30.80 28.61 8.72
C ALA A 234 31.01 28.52 10.25
N GLU A 235 30.65 27.39 10.87
CA GLU A 235 30.79 27.14 12.31
C GLU A 235 32.22 26.74 12.71
N LEU A 236 32.94 26.00 11.86
CA LEU A 236 34.37 25.65 12.01
C LEU A 236 35.27 26.86 11.77
N SER A 237 34.79 27.91 11.13
CA SER A 237 35.34 29.25 11.26
C SER A 237 34.95 29.85 12.61
N PHE A 238 35.39 29.22 13.70
CA PHE A 238 35.36 29.77 15.05
C PHE A 238 36.37 30.93 15.15
N ALA A 239 36.12 31.99 14.38
CA ALA A 239 36.67 33.29 14.63
C ALA A 239 35.73 33.92 15.67
N PRO A 240 36.04 33.84 16.98
CA PRO A 240 35.17 34.44 17.99
C PRO A 240 34.93 35.89 17.60
N HIS A 241 33.67 36.23 17.33
CA HIS A 241 33.31 37.59 16.96
C HIS A 241 33.45 38.46 18.21
N LEU A 242 34.65 39.01 18.41
CA LEU A 242 34.95 39.93 19.49
C LEU A 242 34.04 41.15 19.31
N ASN A 243 33.20 41.40 20.32
CA ASN A 243 32.32 42.58 20.33
C ASN A 243 33.17 43.84 20.04
N ARG A 244 32.65 44.74 19.20
CA ARG A 244 33.32 45.99 18.80
C ARG A 244 33.81 46.80 20.00
N ARG A 245 33.09 46.78 21.13
CA ARG A 245 33.52 47.41 22.38
C ARG A 245 34.74 46.73 23.00
N SER A 246 34.83 45.40 22.93
CA SER A 246 35.99 44.62 23.39
C SER A 246 37.23 44.95 22.54
N LEU A 247 37.06 45.08 21.22
CA LEU A 247 38.13 45.52 20.32
C LEU A 247 38.59 46.94 20.64
N GLN A 248 37.65 47.88 20.83
CA GLN A 248 38.01 49.24 21.24
C GLN A 248 38.68 49.30 22.62
N LEU A 249 38.23 48.47 23.56
CA LEU A 249 38.83 48.39 24.90
C LEU A 249 40.26 47.84 24.83
N THR A 250 40.48 46.77 24.06
CA THR A 250 41.81 46.18 23.85
C THR A 250 42.74 47.17 23.14
N GLU A 251 42.28 47.85 22.09
CA GLU A 251 43.05 48.94 21.46
C GLU A 251 43.38 50.07 22.44
N LYS A 252 42.42 50.49 23.26
CA LYS A 252 42.62 51.53 24.27
C LYS A 252 43.64 51.11 25.32
N LEU A 253 43.53 49.90 25.85
CA LEU A 253 44.46 49.34 26.82
C LEU A 253 45.87 49.13 26.24
N LYS A 254 45.98 48.78 24.95
CA LYS A 254 47.25 48.70 24.22
C LYS A 254 47.88 50.09 24.03
N LYS A 255 47.08 51.11 23.69
CA LYS A 255 47.53 52.52 23.62
C LYS A 255 47.97 53.06 24.99
N GLU A 256 47.27 52.67 26.05
CA GLU A 256 47.60 53.03 27.44
C GLU A 256 48.78 52.22 28.02
N GLY A 257 49.30 51.22 27.29
CA GLY A 257 50.41 50.38 27.75
C GLY A 257 50.09 49.48 28.95
N LYS A 258 48.81 49.24 29.25
CA LYS A 258 48.38 48.47 30.44
C LYS A 258 48.63 46.97 30.32
N TYR A 259 48.78 46.45 29.10
CA TYR A 259 49.29 45.11 28.83
C TYR A 259 50.21 45.15 27.61
N GLN A 260 51.24 44.31 27.62
CA GLN A 260 52.09 44.06 26.46
C GLN A 260 51.72 42.70 25.87
N VAL A 261 51.66 42.63 24.54
CA VAL A 261 51.51 41.36 23.81
C VAL A 261 52.90 40.94 23.39
N ASP A 262 53.35 39.78 23.86
CA ASP A 262 54.63 39.22 23.44
C ASP A 262 54.58 38.93 21.93
N PRO A 263 55.49 39.48 21.11
CA PRO A 263 55.49 39.27 19.66
C PRO A 263 55.66 37.80 19.26
N THR A 264 56.26 36.98 20.13
CA THR A 264 56.60 35.59 19.83
C THR A 264 55.47 34.63 20.18
N THR A 265 54.93 34.74 21.40
CA THR A 265 53.87 33.84 21.90
C THR A 265 52.46 34.35 21.62
N ARG A 266 52.30 35.63 21.24
CA ARG A 266 51.02 36.35 21.11
C ARG A 266 50.16 36.32 22.37
N GLN A 267 50.73 35.96 23.52
CA GLN A 267 50.04 35.98 24.79
C GLN A 267 50.14 37.38 25.42
N THR A 268 49.08 37.78 26.12
CA THR A 268 49.08 39.02 26.90
C THR A 268 49.89 38.80 28.18
N ILE A 269 51.04 39.45 28.28
CA ILE A 269 51.77 39.55 29.54
C ILE A 269 51.04 40.64 30.34
N ASN A 270 50.29 40.22 31.35
CA ASN A 270 49.73 41.16 32.31
C ASN A 270 50.92 41.84 32.98
N SER A 271 51.12 43.13 32.68
CA SER A 271 52.09 43.95 33.39
C SER A 271 51.79 43.77 34.89
N PRO A 272 52.77 43.29 35.70
CA PRO A 272 52.54 43.11 37.12
C PRO A 272 52.03 44.44 37.62
N ARG A 273 50.79 44.46 38.17
CA ARG A 273 50.25 45.64 38.82
C ARG A 273 51.34 46.12 39.75
N ARG A 274 51.92 47.28 39.45
CA ARG A 274 52.73 47.98 40.41
C ARG A 274 51.77 48.24 41.58
N PHE A 275 51.81 47.39 42.59
CA PHE A 275 51.46 47.71 43.96
C PHE A 275 52.52 48.69 44.48
N ALA A 276 52.75 49.77 43.73
CA ALA A 276 53.59 50.87 44.14
C ALA A 276 52.67 51.80 44.94
N ASP A 277 53.01 51.90 46.22
CA ASP A 277 52.73 53.03 47.10
C ASP A 277 51.39 53.03 47.84
N SER A 278 51.05 51.91 48.48
CA SER A 278 50.34 51.96 49.78
C SER A 278 51.15 51.32 50.91
N ALA A 279 52.47 51.24 50.77
CA ALA A 279 53.41 50.80 51.80
C ALA A 279 53.75 51.94 52.78
N GLY A 280 52.72 52.68 53.23
CA GLY A 280 52.85 53.81 54.15
C GLY A 280 51.62 54.11 55.01
N SER A 281 50.57 53.27 54.98
CA SER A 281 49.53 53.35 56.01
C SER A 281 49.71 52.17 56.98
N THR A 282 50.32 52.50 58.09
CA THR A 282 50.37 51.76 59.35
C THR A 282 49.13 50.91 59.59
N ILE A 283 49.37 49.65 59.94
CA ILE A 283 48.41 48.54 60.08
C ILE A 283 47.55 48.64 61.36
N GLU A 284 47.59 49.74 62.11
CA GLU A 284 46.99 49.78 63.46
C GLU A 284 45.66 50.55 63.61
N GLU A 285 45.08 51.18 62.58
CA GLU A 285 43.94 52.09 62.82
C GLU A 285 42.69 51.91 61.94
N LYS A 286 42.47 50.73 61.34
CA LYS A 286 41.18 50.44 60.67
C LYS A 286 40.65 49.03 60.96
N GLN A 287 40.73 48.60 62.21
CA GLN A 287 39.61 47.85 62.77
C GLN A 287 38.51 48.85 63.09
N LYS A 288 37.66 49.17 62.10
CA LYS A 288 36.37 49.78 62.40
C LYS A 288 35.52 48.74 63.13
N ALA A 289 35.68 48.66 64.45
CA ALA A 289 34.67 48.14 65.35
C ALA A 289 33.41 48.98 65.14
N GLY A 290 32.31 48.37 64.68
CA GLY A 290 31.09 49.11 64.34
C GLY A 290 30.31 48.60 63.12
N HIS A 291 30.73 47.53 62.45
CA HIS A 291 29.90 46.85 61.43
C HIS A 291 29.11 45.66 62.01
N GLU A 292 29.05 45.51 63.33
CA GLU A 292 28.28 44.47 64.01
C GLU A 292 26.78 44.79 64.01
N GLU A 293 26.43 46.09 63.95
CA GLU A 293 25.06 46.58 63.79
C GLU A 293 24.67 46.86 62.34
N GLU A 294 25.62 46.86 61.39
CA GLU A 294 25.32 46.90 59.96
C GLU A 294 24.77 45.55 59.52
N THR A 295 23.51 45.33 59.88
CA THR A 295 22.70 44.25 59.33
C THR A 295 22.81 44.36 57.81
N PHE A 296 23.38 43.34 57.16
CA PHE A 296 23.56 43.29 55.72
C PHE A 296 22.20 43.52 55.02
N ARG A 297 21.90 44.78 54.70
CA ARG A 297 20.76 45.18 53.89
C ARG A 297 21.31 45.31 52.48
N PRO A 298 21.19 44.29 51.63
CA PRO A 298 21.63 44.43 50.25
C PRO A 298 20.92 45.66 49.68
N GLN A 299 21.71 46.66 49.27
CA GLN A 299 21.18 47.80 48.51
C GLN A 299 20.73 47.25 47.16
N ILE A 300 19.48 46.81 47.10
CA ILE A 300 18.82 46.42 45.86
C ILE A 300 18.71 47.71 45.05
N ASN A 301 19.60 47.84 44.07
CA ASN A 301 19.65 48.99 43.19
C ASN A 301 18.25 49.24 42.57
N ASN A 302 17.82 50.49 42.40
CA ASN A 302 16.47 50.80 41.91
C ASN A 302 16.18 50.21 40.50
N ARG A 303 17.22 49.79 39.77
CA ARG A 303 17.09 48.99 38.52
C ARG A 303 16.45 47.61 38.71
N SER A 304 16.55 47.03 39.90
CA SER A 304 15.99 45.70 40.22
C SER A 304 14.53 45.77 40.68
N VAL A 305 14.02 46.96 41.04
CA VAL A 305 12.62 47.17 41.39
C VAL A 305 11.83 47.33 40.09
N SER A 306 11.22 46.25 39.63
CA SER A 306 10.48 46.24 38.38
C SER A 306 9.11 46.91 38.54
N SER A 307 8.82 47.90 37.69
CA SER A 307 7.61 48.73 37.72
C SER A 307 6.30 48.04 37.33
N ASP A 308 6.34 46.88 36.68
CA ASP A 308 5.19 46.43 35.89
C ASP A 308 4.23 45.50 36.63
N GLY A 309 4.51 45.12 37.88
CA GLY A 309 3.67 44.20 38.67
C GLY A 309 3.48 42.79 38.08
N ARG A 310 4.04 42.50 36.89
CA ARG A 310 3.95 41.19 36.23
C ARG A 310 4.98 40.23 36.82
N SER A 311 4.54 38.99 37.07
CA SER A 311 5.40 37.88 37.46
C SER A 311 6.64 37.79 36.56
N VAL A 312 7.81 37.66 37.19
CA VAL A 312 9.13 37.56 36.52
C VAL A 312 9.13 36.42 35.50
N HIS A 313 8.51 35.27 35.84
CA HIS A 313 8.43 34.11 34.94
C HIS A 313 7.69 34.43 33.65
N ARG A 314 6.56 35.14 33.74
CA ARG A 314 5.76 35.50 32.56
C ARG A 314 6.54 36.43 31.63
N ARG A 315 7.29 37.37 32.20
CA ARG A 315 8.11 38.31 31.44
C ARG A 315 9.28 37.64 30.75
N LEU A 316 10.03 36.80 31.47
CA LEU A 316 11.14 36.03 30.89
C LEU A 316 10.63 35.09 29.80
N TYR A 317 9.46 34.48 30.01
CA TYR A 317 8.83 33.64 29.00
C TYR A 317 8.41 34.45 27.75
N GLU A 318 7.76 35.60 27.93
CA GLU A 318 7.41 36.51 26.83
C GLU A 318 8.67 36.96 26.08
N GLU A 319 9.74 37.33 26.79
CA GLU A 319 11.02 37.75 26.20
C GLU A 319 11.69 36.61 25.41
N ALA A 320 11.71 35.39 25.97
CA ALA A 320 12.22 34.20 25.30
C ALA A 320 11.41 33.88 24.03
N CYS A 321 10.08 33.96 24.10
CA CYS A 321 9.21 33.81 22.96
C CYS A 321 9.50 34.88 21.88
N LYS A 322 9.75 36.15 22.25
CA LYS A 322 10.13 37.20 21.29
C LYS A 322 11.43 36.84 20.58
N LYS A 323 12.45 36.50 21.35
CA LYS A 323 13.78 36.13 20.83
C LYS A 323 13.69 34.96 19.87
N HIS A 324 12.91 33.94 20.23
CA HIS A 324 12.71 32.77 19.37
C HIS A 324 12.01 33.13 18.05
N VAL A 325 10.96 33.96 18.08
CA VAL A 325 10.26 34.44 16.88
C VAL A 325 11.19 35.25 15.98
N ILE A 326 12.03 36.12 16.57
CA ILE A 326 13.01 36.92 15.82
C ILE A 326 14.02 36.00 15.13
N GLN A 327 14.65 35.09 15.88
CA GLN A 327 15.62 34.13 15.34
C GLN A 327 15.03 33.26 14.22
N HIS A 328 13.80 32.76 14.39
CA HIS A 328 13.11 31.99 13.36
C HIS A 328 12.90 32.83 12.09
N ASN A 329 12.45 34.08 12.24
CA ASN A 329 12.21 34.95 11.09
C ASN A 329 13.51 35.35 10.39
N GLU A 330 14.61 35.55 11.12
CA GLU A 330 15.94 35.77 10.55
C GLU A 330 16.43 34.56 9.75
N GLN A 331 16.26 33.35 10.30
CA GLN A 331 16.57 32.10 9.58
C GLN A 331 15.72 31.93 8.32
N LEU A 332 14.45 32.31 8.36
CA LEU A 332 13.59 32.30 7.18
C LEU A 332 14.08 33.25 6.09
N GLU A 333 14.51 34.46 6.45
CA GLU A 333 15.09 35.40 5.48
C GLU A 333 16.39 34.86 4.89
N LEU A 334 17.29 34.31 5.71
CA LEU A 334 18.51 33.63 5.23
C LEU A 334 18.20 32.46 4.30
N LYS A 335 17.22 31.64 4.66
CA LYS A 335 16.80 30.52 3.82
C LYS A 335 16.22 30.99 2.48
N LYS A 336 15.47 32.10 2.47
CA LYS A 336 14.94 32.71 1.23
C LYS A 336 16.05 33.30 0.35
N THR A 337 17.06 33.91 0.95
CA THR A 337 18.18 34.49 0.18
C THR A 337 19.08 33.41 -0.42
N LEU A 338 19.36 32.33 0.33
CA LEU A 338 20.21 31.22 -0.10
C LEU A 338 19.51 30.24 -1.06
N LEU A 339 18.22 29.93 -0.82
CA LEU A 339 17.49 28.89 -1.57
C LEU A 339 16.50 29.46 -2.60
N LYS A 340 16.89 30.48 -3.37
CA LYS A 340 16.01 31.12 -4.39
C LYS A 340 15.44 30.15 -5.43
N SER A 341 16.16 29.07 -5.75
CA SER A 341 15.79 28.11 -6.79
C SER A 341 15.01 26.89 -6.29
N VAL A 342 14.89 26.71 -4.97
CA VAL A 342 14.23 25.52 -4.40
C VAL A 342 12.77 25.83 -4.10
N PRO A 343 11.80 25.11 -4.71
CA PRO A 343 10.39 25.29 -4.39
C PRO A 343 10.12 24.89 -2.93
N GLN A 344 9.90 25.89 -2.09
CA GLN A 344 9.57 25.74 -0.67
C GLN A 344 8.06 25.58 -0.48
N LYS A 345 7.65 24.82 0.53
CA LYS A 345 6.22 24.67 0.87
C LYS A 345 5.72 25.97 1.49
N ALA A 346 4.46 26.32 1.25
CA ALA A 346 3.87 27.58 1.72
C ALA A 346 4.05 27.84 3.23
N TRP A 347 3.96 26.81 4.06
CA TRP A 347 4.14 26.91 5.52
C TRP A 347 5.61 27.08 5.95
N GLU A 348 6.57 26.74 5.09
CA GLU A 348 8.00 26.97 5.36
C GLU A 348 8.40 28.43 5.14
N ASN A 349 7.53 29.26 4.55
CA ASN A 349 7.80 30.66 4.21
C ASN A 349 7.06 31.67 5.11
N GLU A 350 6.25 31.16 6.03
CA GLU A 350 5.35 31.96 6.86
C GLU A 350 6.10 32.51 8.07
N LYS A 351 6.13 33.84 8.19
CA LYS A 351 6.75 34.51 9.35
C LYS A 351 5.95 34.19 10.61
N MET A 352 6.66 33.90 11.70
CA MET A 352 6.02 33.79 12.99
C MET A 352 5.66 35.19 13.50
N VAL A 353 4.44 35.33 14.02
CA VAL A 353 3.95 36.56 14.66
C VAL A 353 4.04 36.38 16.17
N HIS A 354 4.57 37.38 16.86
CA HIS A 354 4.68 37.36 18.31
C HIS A 354 3.30 37.15 18.97
N GLY A 355 3.17 36.11 19.80
CA GLY A 355 1.94 35.82 20.55
C GLY A 355 0.85 35.11 19.75
N GLY A 356 1.03 34.93 18.44
CA GLY A 356 0.17 34.08 17.62
C GLY A 356 0.68 32.65 17.65
N ALA A 357 -0.19 31.68 17.98
CA ALA A 357 0.09 30.30 17.61
C ALA A 357 0.26 30.23 16.09
N SER A 358 1.30 29.55 15.61
CA SER A 358 1.52 29.37 14.17
C SER A 358 0.20 28.91 13.50
N PRO A 359 -0.19 29.44 12.34
CA PRO A 359 -1.42 29.04 11.65
C PRO A 359 -1.52 27.53 11.45
N TRP A 360 -0.38 26.84 11.31
CA TRP A 360 -0.33 25.39 11.28
C TRP A 360 -0.68 24.75 12.63
N VAL A 361 -0.18 25.27 13.76
CA VAL A 361 -0.53 24.80 15.10
C VAL A 361 -2.01 25.03 15.38
N VAL A 362 -2.56 26.19 14.99
CA VAL A 362 -4.00 26.49 15.08
C VAL A 362 -4.80 25.47 14.27
N LYS A 363 -4.39 25.21 13.03
CA LYS A 363 -5.05 24.24 12.14
C LYS A 363 -4.91 22.79 12.60
N SER A 364 -3.79 22.43 13.21
CA SER A 364 -3.59 21.11 13.82
C SER A 364 -4.50 20.94 15.02
N ARG A 365 -4.55 21.92 15.93
CA ARG A 365 -5.49 21.91 17.06
C ARG A 365 -6.94 21.84 16.60
N GLN A 366 -7.30 22.52 15.52
CA GLN A 366 -8.63 22.47 14.92
C GLN A 366 -8.94 21.11 14.28
N ASN A 367 -7.96 20.47 13.65
CA ASN A 367 -8.12 19.11 13.12
C ASN A 367 -8.24 18.08 14.25
N ASP A 368 -7.48 18.23 15.33
CA ASP A 368 -7.55 17.36 16.50
C ASP A 368 -8.89 17.52 17.23
N SER A 369 -9.41 18.75 17.35
CA SER A 369 -10.75 18.98 17.90
C SER A 369 -11.84 18.40 16.99
N MET A 370 -11.72 18.56 15.67
CA MET A 370 -12.63 17.91 14.73
C MET A 370 -12.55 16.37 14.77
N ALA A 371 -11.36 15.80 14.95
CA ALA A 371 -11.20 14.35 15.08
C ALA A 371 -11.86 13.82 16.36
N LYS A 372 -11.68 14.51 17.49
CA LYS A 372 -12.35 14.18 18.77
C LYS A 372 -13.88 14.30 18.68
N ASN A 373 -14.38 15.32 17.97
CA ASN A 373 -15.83 15.47 17.76
C ASN A 373 -16.38 14.42 16.80
N ARG A 374 -15.59 13.98 15.82
CA ARG A 374 -16.02 12.94 14.85
C ARG A 374 -16.08 11.55 15.48
N SER A 375 -15.23 11.25 16.47
CA SER A 375 -15.36 10.04 17.29
C SER A 375 -16.54 10.05 18.25
N PHE A 376 -17.13 11.22 18.54
CA PHE A 376 -18.29 11.35 19.42
C PHE A 376 -19.62 11.28 18.67
N SER A 377 -19.63 11.47 17.35
CA SER A 377 -20.85 11.45 16.51
C SER A 377 -21.19 10.08 15.92
N GLN A 378 -20.38 9.05 16.20
CA GLN A 378 -20.71 7.67 15.88
C GLN A 378 -21.23 6.99 17.15
N ASP A 379 -22.40 7.44 17.62
CA ASP A 379 -23.32 6.62 18.41
C ASP A 379 -23.73 5.44 17.52
N THR A 380 -22.86 4.43 17.47
CA THR A 380 -23.35 3.07 17.33
C THR A 380 -24.22 2.84 18.55
N PHE A 381 -25.53 2.87 18.36
CA PHE A 381 -26.53 2.37 19.28
C PHE A 381 -25.99 1.04 19.84
N ILE A 382 -25.49 1.06 21.06
CA ILE A 382 -25.09 -0.15 21.76
C ILE A 382 -26.42 -0.80 22.13
N ASP A 383 -26.75 -1.85 21.40
CA ASP A 383 -27.89 -2.71 21.69
C ASP A 383 -27.61 -3.43 23.02
N ASP A 384 -28.07 -2.82 24.13
CA ASP A 384 -27.94 -3.31 25.52
C ASP A 384 -28.60 -4.68 25.74
N THR A 385 -29.22 -5.29 24.71
CA THR A 385 -29.77 -6.65 24.79
C THR A 385 -28.78 -7.74 24.39
N ARG A 386 -27.62 -7.39 23.84
CA ARG A 386 -26.52 -8.34 23.63
C ARG A 386 -25.60 -8.28 24.83
N GLU A 387 -25.58 -9.35 25.62
CA GLU A 387 -24.54 -9.59 26.62
C GLU A 387 -23.18 -9.22 26.00
N PRO A 388 -22.40 -8.35 26.66
CA PRO A 388 -21.10 -7.96 26.13
C PRO A 388 -20.34 -9.24 25.85
N PRO A 389 -19.66 -9.38 24.69
CA PRO A 389 -18.89 -10.57 24.42
C PRO A 389 -17.90 -10.72 25.56
N ILE A 390 -18.16 -11.71 26.42
CA ILE A 390 -17.21 -12.12 27.45
C ILE A 390 -15.98 -12.46 26.64
N ASN A 391 -14.91 -11.66 26.80
CA ASN A 391 -13.61 -11.99 26.27
C ASN A 391 -13.15 -13.25 27.01
N VAL A 392 -13.64 -14.41 26.55
CA VAL A 392 -13.13 -15.70 26.91
C VAL A 392 -11.75 -15.75 26.24
N LEU A 393 -10.74 -15.32 27.00
CA LEU A 393 -9.36 -15.57 26.66
C LEU A 393 -9.17 -17.09 26.71
N GLU A 394 -9.41 -17.76 25.58
CA GLU A 394 -9.09 -19.17 25.45
C GLU A 394 -7.59 -19.33 25.71
N TYR A 395 -7.28 -20.05 26.78
CA TYR A 395 -5.91 -20.30 27.18
C TYR A 395 -5.21 -21.12 26.11
N ASN A 396 -4.41 -20.45 25.29
CA ASN A 396 -3.64 -21.11 24.26
C ASN A 396 -2.44 -21.81 24.90
N GLN A 397 -2.51 -23.14 24.98
CA GLN A 397 -1.49 -24.01 25.58
C GLN A 397 -0.08 -23.78 25.02
N LYS A 398 0.04 -23.19 23.82
CA LYS A 398 1.33 -22.81 23.22
C LYS A 398 2.14 -21.82 24.09
N TYR A 399 1.51 -21.07 24.98
CA TYR A 399 2.17 -20.09 25.85
C TYR A 399 2.43 -20.58 27.29
N ASN A 400 2.29 -21.88 27.57
CA ASN A 400 2.57 -22.47 28.90
C ASN A 400 3.97 -22.11 29.43
N PHE A 401 4.97 -21.99 28.54
CA PHE A 401 6.35 -21.66 28.91
C PHE A 401 6.51 -20.27 29.56
N ILE A 402 5.56 -19.35 29.35
CA ILE A 402 5.58 -18.01 29.98
C ILE A 402 5.20 -18.14 31.46
N LEU A 403 4.24 -19.02 31.78
CA LEU A 403 3.81 -19.24 33.16
C LEU A 403 4.84 -20.06 33.96
N GLU A 404 5.54 -21.00 33.33
CA GLU A 404 6.64 -21.73 33.99
C GLU A 404 7.79 -20.81 34.41
N LYS A 405 8.11 -19.76 33.62
CA LYS A 405 9.16 -18.80 33.97
C LYS A 405 8.81 -17.89 35.14
N ILE A 406 7.53 -17.68 35.44
CA ILE A 406 7.09 -16.82 36.55
C ILE A 406 7.17 -17.56 37.90
N ARG A 407 7.19 -18.91 37.91
CA ARG A 407 7.23 -19.71 39.15
C ARG A 407 8.62 -19.93 39.77
N PHE A 408 9.72 -19.54 39.13
CA PHE A 408 11.08 -19.82 39.63
C PHE A 408 11.81 -18.65 40.30
N GLY A 409 11.11 -17.59 40.69
CA GLY A 409 11.69 -16.42 41.36
C GLY A 409 11.49 -16.35 42.88
N GLY A 410 11.22 -17.47 43.55
CA GLY A 410 10.90 -17.50 44.98
C GLY A 410 11.46 -18.70 45.72
N THR A 411 12.78 -18.72 45.92
CA THR A 411 13.46 -19.38 47.04
C THR A 411 14.65 -18.53 47.44
#